data_AF-A0A1G7ZPY5-F1
#
_entry.id   AF-A0A1G7ZPY5-F1
#
_cell.length_a   1.000
_cell.length_b   1.000
_cell.length_c   1.000
_cell.angle_alpha   90.00
_cell.angle_beta   90.00
_cell.angle_gamma   90.00
#
_symmetry.space_group_name_H-M   'P 1'
#
loop_
_entity.id
_entity.type
_entity.pdbx_description
1 polymer ?
#
loop_
_entity_poly.entity_id
_entity_poly.type
_entity_poly.pdbx_seq_one_letter_code
_entity_poly.pdbx_strand_id
1 'polypeptide(L)'
;MFVPTVWLGILGATIASTTLDTDPAKMVSAVFGGPVSILVLLMVLHGPIATNILNVYSATLAALSAGLKFSRFWLTVIVGVAGYLVTLYFIFAPSFAKAFDNWMISLLLWMSPWAGVVLADYFIKRKGKIDVAELYRSPETSAYGDINWAGMVAFFAGLVAGWLVEDGLVGALQGPISINLLGGADLSWLFGIGIAGLVYLGLSKLVTSPSSVVASSAGS
;
A
#
# COMPACT_ATOMS: atom_id res chain seq x y z
N MET A 1 -6.39 -16.35 8.10
CA MET A 1 -7.15 -15.27 7.42
C MET A 1 -7.90 -15.74 6.17
N PHE A 2 -7.41 -16.73 5.40
CA PHE A 2 -8.08 -17.17 4.16
C PHE A 2 -9.55 -17.59 4.33
N VAL A 3 -9.85 -18.48 5.29
CA VAL A 3 -11.21 -19.02 5.48
C VAL A 3 -12.23 -17.91 5.82
N PRO A 4 -12.00 -17.01 6.81
CA PRO A 4 -12.89 -15.88 7.06
C PRO A 4 -13.08 -14.95 5.86
N THR A 5 -12.01 -14.65 5.10
CA THR A 5 -12.08 -13.76 3.94
C THR A 5 -12.93 -14.35 2.82
N VAL A 6 -12.75 -15.62 2.49
CA VAL A 6 -13.56 -16.31 1.47
C VAL A 6 -15.02 -16.35 1.89
N TRP A 7 -15.30 -16.67 3.16
CA TRP A 7 -16.66 -16.69 3.67
C TRP A 7 -17.33 -15.30 3.60
N LEU A 8 -16.64 -14.24 4.05
CA LEU A 8 -17.14 -12.87 3.95
C LEU A 8 -17.34 -12.42 2.50
N GLY A 9 -16.45 -12.84 1.59
CA GLY A 9 -16.58 -12.55 0.16
C GLY A 9 -17.83 -13.17 -0.46
N ILE A 10 -18.10 -14.44 -0.14
CA ILE A 10 -19.32 -15.14 -0.57
C ILE A 10 -20.57 -14.46 0.00
N LEU A 11 -20.55 -14.11 1.28
CA LEU A 11 -21.65 -13.41 1.94
C LEU A 11 -21.93 -12.05 1.27
N GLY A 12 -20.89 -11.24 1.05
CA GLY A 12 -20.99 -9.93 0.40
C GLY A 12 -21.54 -10.04 -1.02
N ALA A 13 -21.02 -10.96 -1.83
CA ALA A 13 -21.50 -11.20 -3.19
C ALA A 13 -22.97 -11.64 -3.21
N THR A 14 -23.37 -12.50 -2.27
CA THR A 14 -24.77 -12.97 -2.15
C THR A 14 -25.70 -11.80 -1.84
N ILE A 15 -25.37 -10.98 -0.84
CA ILE A 15 -26.21 -9.82 -0.47
C ILE A 15 -26.24 -8.79 -1.60
N ALA A 16 -25.12 -8.55 -2.30
CA ALA A 16 -25.08 -7.62 -3.42
C ALA A 16 -26.00 -8.07 -4.57
N SER A 17 -26.03 -9.37 -4.86
CA SER A 17 -26.88 -9.94 -5.91
C SER A 17 -28.38 -9.81 -5.64
N THR A 18 -28.79 -9.74 -4.38
CA THR A 18 -30.21 -9.65 -3.99
C THR A 18 -30.68 -8.21 -3.79
N THR A 19 -29.79 -7.32 -3.34
CA THR A 19 -30.12 -5.92 -3.03
C THR A 19 -29.89 -4.98 -4.21
N LEU A 20 -29.04 -5.37 -5.18
CA LEU A 20 -28.61 -4.54 -6.31
C LEU A 20 -28.03 -3.17 -5.88
N ASP A 21 -27.55 -3.09 -4.64
CA ASP A 21 -26.90 -1.91 -4.07
C ASP A 21 -25.41 -2.22 -3.80
N THR A 22 -24.62 -1.17 -3.68
CA THR A 22 -23.18 -1.24 -3.41
C THR A 22 -22.81 -0.62 -2.07
N ASP A 23 -23.78 0.02 -1.41
CA ASP A 23 -23.63 0.56 -0.06
C ASP A 23 -23.89 -0.53 1.00
N PRO A 24 -22.86 -0.94 1.76
CA PRO A 24 -23.00 -1.99 2.77
C PRO A 24 -24.08 -1.69 3.83
N ALA A 25 -24.32 -0.43 4.16
CA ALA A 25 -25.31 -0.06 5.16
C ALA A 25 -26.73 -0.26 4.63
N LYS A 26 -26.98 0.09 3.36
CA LYS A 26 -28.26 -0.17 2.69
C LYS A 26 -28.48 -1.66 2.49
N MET A 27 -27.43 -2.39 2.12
CA MET A 27 -27.46 -3.84 1.95
C MET A 27 -27.84 -4.55 3.26
N VAL A 28 -27.22 -4.19 4.38
CA VAL A 28 -27.55 -4.73 5.71
C VAL A 28 -28.99 -4.36 6.10
N SER A 29 -29.39 -3.11 5.87
CA SER A 29 -30.74 -2.64 6.21
C SER A 29 -31.83 -3.36 5.42
N ALA A 30 -31.56 -3.67 4.15
CA ALA A 30 -32.47 -4.42 3.27
C ALA A 30 -32.62 -5.89 3.69
N VAL A 31 -31.56 -6.52 4.21
CA VAL A 31 -31.58 -7.94 4.62
C VAL A 31 -32.20 -8.15 6.00
N PHE A 32 -31.81 -7.33 6.99
CA PHE A 32 -32.18 -7.59 8.39
C PHE A 32 -33.42 -6.81 8.84
N GLY A 33 -33.68 -5.63 8.26
CA GLY A 33 -34.80 -4.76 8.61
C GLY A 33 -34.76 -4.24 10.06
N GLY A 34 -35.52 -3.16 10.32
CA GLY A 34 -35.85 -2.68 11.67
C GLY A 34 -34.66 -2.50 12.65
N PRO A 35 -34.88 -2.71 13.96
CA PRO A 35 -33.85 -2.57 14.99
C PRO A 35 -32.67 -3.54 14.87
N VAL A 36 -32.88 -4.70 14.22
CA VAL A 36 -31.85 -5.73 14.04
C VAL A 36 -30.70 -5.21 13.17
N SER A 37 -31.02 -4.41 12.16
CA SER A 37 -30.00 -3.78 11.29
C SER A 37 -29.04 -2.90 12.08
N ILE A 38 -29.54 -2.17 13.08
CA ILE A 38 -28.70 -1.31 13.94
C ILE A 38 -27.73 -2.17 14.76
N LEU A 39 -28.21 -3.28 15.35
CA LEU A 39 -27.36 -4.19 16.12
C LEU A 39 -26.27 -4.82 15.25
N VAL A 40 -26.62 -5.26 14.04
CA VAL A 40 -25.66 -5.82 13.07
C VAL A 40 -24.62 -4.77 12.67
N LEU A 41 -25.05 -3.54 12.35
CA LEU A 41 -24.14 -2.44 12.01
C LEU A 41 -23.19 -2.09 13.17
N LEU A 42 -23.67 -2.09 14.41
CA LEU A 42 -22.84 -1.87 15.60
C LEU A 42 -21.81 -3.00 15.79
N MET A 43 -22.18 -4.25 15.55
CA MET A 43 -21.23 -5.37 15.56
C MET A 43 -20.19 -5.25 14.46
N VAL A 44 -20.61 -4.92 13.23
CA VAL A 44 -19.69 -4.73 12.09
C VAL A 44 -18.74 -3.56 12.32
N LEU A 45 -19.21 -2.48 12.97
CA LEU A 45 -18.42 -1.28 13.26
C LEU A 45 -17.21 -1.56 14.17
N HIS A 46 -17.29 -2.56 15.05
CA HIS A 46 -16.20 -2.89 15.97
C HIS A 46 -14.89 -3.24 15.23
N GLY A 47 -14.98 -4.02 14.15
CA GLY A 47 -13.81 -4.46 13.38
C GLY A 47 -12.98 -3.30 12.83
N PRO A 48 -13.57 -2.40 12.01
CA PRO A 48 -12.89 -1.22 11.50
C PRO A 48 -12.30 -0.31 12.58
N ILE A 49 -12.94 -0.17 13.75
CA ILE A 49 -12.38 0.61 14.87
C ILE A 49 -11.04 0.02 15.31
N ALA A 50 -10.99 -1.30 15.56
CA ALA A 50 -9.77 -1.97 15.98
C ALA A 50 -8.66 -1.87 14.92
N THR A 51 -9.00 -2.05 13.63
CA THR A 51 -8.04 -1.94 12.53
C THR A 51 -7.53 -0.50 12.36
N ASN A 52 -8.39 0.51 12.50
CA ASN A 52 -7.99 1.91 12.36
C ASN A 52 -7.06 2.37 13.49
N ILE A 53 -7.20 1.83 14.71
CA ILE A 53 -6.24 2.08 15.79
C ILE A 53 -4.83 1.64 15.37
N LEU A 54 -4.71 0.45 14.77
CA LEU A 54 -3.42 -0.06 14.29
C LEU A 54 -2.86 0.78 13.14
N ASN A 55 -3.72 1.24 12.22
CA ASN A 55 -3.31 2.09 11.10
C ASN A 55 -2.79 3.46 11.56
N VAL A 56 -3.49 4.11 12.49
CA VAL A 56 -3.06 5.40 13.05
C VAL A 56 -1.75 5.22 13.83
N TYR A 57 -1.63 4.13 14.59
CA TYR A 57 -0.42 3.80 15.32
C TYR A 57 0.78 3.56 14.39
N SER A 58 0.63 2.72 13.37
CA SER A 58 1.71 2.38 12.44
C SER A 58 2.13 3.59 11.59
N ALA A 59 1.19 4.40 11.13
CA ALA A 59 1.48 5.65 10.41
C ALA A 59 2.22 6.66 11.29
N THR A 60 1.83 6.80 12.57
CA THR A 60 2.52 7.65 13.53
C THR A 60 3.96 7.18 13.77
N LEU A 61 4.16 5.86 13.92
CA LEU A 61 5.49 5.30 14.11
C LEU A 61 6.36 5.45 12.87
N ALA A 62 5.80 5.23 11.67
CA ALA A 62 6.49 5.47 10.41
C ALA A 62 6.94 6.93 10.26
N ALA A 63 6.07 7.89 10.62
CA ALA A 63 6.39 9.31 10.61
C ALA A 63 7.54 9.67 11.58
N LEU A 64 7.51 9.14 12.80
CA LEU A 64 8.60 9.31 13.78
C LEU A 64 9.90 8.69 13.28
N SER A 65 9.84 7.49 12.69
CA SER A 65 11.00 6.80 12.10
C SER A 65 11.57 7.54 10.89
N ALA A 66 10.74 8.29 10.15
CA ALA A 66 11.20 9.16 9.07
C ALA A 66 11.89 10.45 9.58
N GLY A 67 12.00 10.66 10.89
CA GLY A 67 12.72 11.77 11.49
C GLY A 67 11.87 13.00 11.83
N LEU A 68 10.53 12.92 11.74
CA LEU A 68 9.65 14.01 12.14
C LEU A 68 9.73 14.25 13.65
N LYS A 69 10.30 15.40 14.04
CA LYS A 69 10.49 15.81 15.44
C LYS A 69 9.21 16.43 16.03
N PHE A 70 8.18 15.61 16.20
CA PHE A 70 6.93 15.99 16.85
C PHE A 70 6.62 15.06 18.03
N SER A 71 5.75 15.50 18.95
CA SER A 71 5.26 14.58 19.98
C SER A 71 4.36 13.52 19.34
N ARG A 72 4.50 12.28 19.82
CA ARG A 72 3.68 11.14 19.35
C ARG A 72 2.18 11.44 19.40
N PHE A 73 1.74 12.15 20.43
CA PHE A 73 0.34 12.56 20.59
C PHE A 73 -0.13 13.44 19.43
N TRP A 74 0.59 14.53 19.12
CA TRP A 74 0.19 15.44 18.05
C TRP A 74 0.25 14.79 16.66
N LEU A 75 1.25 13.94 16.41
CA LEU A 75 1.31 13.14 15.18
C LEU A 75 0.11 12.19 15.04
N THR A 76 -0.28 11.53 16.14
CA THR A 76 -1.47 10.65 16.16
C THR A 76 -2.73 11.44 15.81
N VAL A 77 -2.89 12.64 16.37
CA VAL A 77 -4.02 13.54 16.06
C VAL A 77 -3.99 13.97 14.60
N ILE A 78 -2.83 14.38 14.06
CA ILE A 78 -2.70 14.81 12.66
C ILE A 78 -3.06 13.66 11.71
N VAL A 79 -2.55 12.45 11.96
CA VAL A 79 -2.88 11.26 11.16
C VAL A 79 -4.37 10.93 11.25
N GLY A 80 -4.95 10.99 12.44
CA GLY A 80 -6.39 10.77 12.66
C GLY A 80 -7.25 11.80 11.91
N VAL A 81 -6.89 13.08 11.97
CA VAL A 81 -7.56 14.16 11.24
C VAL A 81 -7.43 13.95 9.73
N ALA A 82 -6.25 13.60 9.22
CA ALA A 82 -6.06 13.30 7.80
C ALA A 82 -6.94 12.13 7.33
N GLY A 83 -7.00 11.04 8.10
CA GLY A 83 -7.90 9.91 7.82
C GLY A 83 -9.38 10.29 7.88
N TYR A 84 -9.76 11.18 8.81
CA TYR A 84 -11.12 11.70 8.90
C TYR A 84 -11.49 12.58 7.69
N LEU A 85 -10.57 13.42 7.20
CA LEU A 85 -10.80 14.22 5.99
C LEU A 85 -11.02 13.33 4.75
N VAL A 86 -10.27 12.23 4.62
CA VAL A 86 -10.50 11.25 3.56
C VAL A 86 -11.88 10.60 3.72
N THR A 87 -12.30 10.28 4.95
CA THR A 87 -13.66 9.79 5.21
C THR A 87 -14.72 10.81 4.76
N LEU A 88 -14.54 12.10 5.05
CA LEU A 88 -15.45 13.16 4.60
C LEU A 88 -15.53 13.21 3.07
N TYR A 89 -14.39 13.10 2.37
CA TYR A 89 -14.37 13.02 0.91
C TYR A 89 -15.26 11.87 0.38
N PHE A 90 -15.17 10.67 0.98
CA PHE A 90 -16.00 9.54 0.58
C PHE A 90 -17.49 9.73 0.89
N ILE A 91 -17.83 10.39 1.99
CA ILE A 91 -19.23 10.67 2.37
C ILE A 91 -19.89 11.61 1.36
N PHE A 92 -19.15 12.60 0.85
CA PHE A 92 -19.66 13.57 -0.13
C PHE A 92 -19.47 13.13 -1.59
N ALA A 93 -18.87 11.96 -1.83
CA ALA A 93 -18.69 11.44 -3.18
C ALA A 93 -20.06 11.05 -3.79
N PRO A 94 -20.33 11.39 -5.06
CA PRO A 94 -21.59 11.03 -5.74
C PRO A 94 -21.83 9.51 -5.81
N SER A 95 -20.76 8.72 -5.83
CA SER A 95 -20.79 7.27 -5.77
C SER A 95 -19.63 6.79 -4.92
N PHE A 96 -19.94 6.21 -3.76
CA PHE A 96 -18.94 5.60 -2.88
C PHE A 96 -18.17 4.50 -3.63
N ALA A 97 -18.87 3.61 -4.33
CA ALA A 97 -18.25 2.50 -5.06
C ALA A 97 -17.20 2.98 -6.07
N LYS A 98 -17.54 3.97 -6.91
CA LYS A 98 -16.58 4.52 -7.89
C LYS A 98 -15.40 5.23 -7.22
N ALA A 99 -15.67 6.04 -6.19
CA ALA A 99 -14.61 6.72 -5.47
C ALA A 99 -13.65 5.73 -4.79
N PHE A 100 -14.20 4.67 -4.20
CA PHE A 100 -13.44 3.63 -3.50
C PHE A 100 -12.60 2.81 -4.48
N ASP A 101 -13.17 2.44 -5.62
CA ASP A 101 -12.44 1.71 -6.67
C ASP A 101 -11.27 2.54 -7.21
N ASN A 102 -11.51 3.82 -7.55
CA ASN A 102 -10.46 4.74 -7.98
C ASN A 102 -9.35 4.90 -6.94
N TRP A 103 -9.70 4.91 -5.66
CA TRP A 103 -8.74 4.98 -4.58
C TRP A 103 -7.91 3.69 -4.49
N MET A 104 -8.55 2.52 -4.58
CA MET A 104 -7.87 1.22 -4.54
C MET A 104 -6.90 1.04 -5.70
N ILE A 105 -7.30 1.36 -6.93
CA ILE A 105 -6.44 1.22 -8.10
C ILE A 105 -5.24 2.19 -8.04
N SER A 106 -5.48 3.42 -7.56
CA SER A 106 -4.40 4.39 -7.31
C SER A 106 -3.39 3.87 -6.28
N LEU A 107 -3.86 3.19 -5.22
CA LEU A 107 -2.95 2.58 -4.23
C LEU A 107 -2.12 1.44 -4.84
N LEU A 108 -2.75 0.57 -5.62
CA LEU A 108 -2.05 -0.52 -6.30
C LEU A 108 -0.94 0.01 -7.20
N LEU A 109 -1.21 1.06 -7.97
CA LEU A 109 -0.28 1.65 -8.93
C LEU A 109 1.11 1.95 -8.34
N TRP A 110 1.18 2.55 -7.14
CA TRP A 110 2.45 2.89 -6.50
C TRP A 110 2.95 1.83 -5.51
N MET A 111 2.06 1.06 -4.88
CA MET A 111 2.45 -0.03 -3.96
C MET A 111 3.21 -1.14 -4.71
N SER A 112 2.83 -1.41 -5.95
CA SER A 112 3.47 -2.42 -6.79
C SER A 112 4.95 -2.15 -7.08
N PRO A 113 5.37 -1.00 -7.64
CA PRO A 113 6.78 -0.70 -7.84
C PRO A 113 7.55 -0.61 -6.53
N TRP A 114 6.94 -0.10 -5.45
CA TRP A 114 7.56 -0.13 -4.12
C TRP A 114 7.88 -1.56 -3.67
N ALA A 115 6.91 -2.47 -3.78
CA ALA A 115 7.11 -3.87 -3.47
C ALA A 115 8.21 -4.50 -4.34
N GLY A 116 8.24 -4.18 -5.65
CA GLY A 116 9.29 -4.63 -6.56
C GLY A 116 10.70 -4.26 -6.10
N VAL A 117 10.92 -3.00 -5.74
CA VAL A 117 12.23 -2.54 -5.22
C VAL A 117 12.58 -3.23 -3.90
N VAL A 118 11.66 -3.25 -2.94
CA VAL A 118 11.91 -3.82 -1.59
C VAL A 118 12.19 -5.33 -1.67
N LEU A 119 11.40 -6.07 -2.46
CA LEU A 119 11.59 -7.51 -2.64
C LEU A 119 12.92 -7.82 -3.34
N ALA A 120 13.27 -7.06 -4.38
CA ALA A 120 14.54 -7.21 -5.08
C ALA A 120 15.73 -6.88 -4.19
N ASP A 121 15.65 -5.82 -3.38
CA ASP A 121 16.68 -5.46 -2.41
C ASP A 121 16.87 -6.53 -1.35
N TYR A 122 15.79 -6.92 -0.68
CA TYR A 122 15.87 -7.84 0.44
C TYR A 122 16.22 -9.27 0.03
N PHE A 123 15.49 -9.85 -0.92
CA PHE A 123 15.62 -11.27 -1.24
C PHE A 123 16.74 -11.56 -2.23
N ILE A 124 16.99 -10.67 -3.21
CA ILE A 124 17.94 -10.95 -4.29
C ILE A 124 19.29 -10.29 -4.01
N LYS A 125 19.33 -8.98 -3.79
CA LYS A 125 20.58 -8.24 -3.57
C LYS A 125 21.22 -8.58 -2.23
N ARG A 126 20.42 -8.52 -1.15
CA ARG A 126 20.90 -8.74 0.23
C ARG A 126 20.76 -10.18 0.71
N LYS A 127 19.99 -11.02 0.00
CA LYS A 127 19.76 -12.43 0.35
C LYS A 127 19.29 -12.62 1.79
N GLY A 128 18.41 -11.72 2.26
CA GLY A 128 17.87 -11.71 3.62
C GLY A 128 18.84 -11.21 4.71
N LYS A 129 20.02 -10.68 4.36
CA LYS A 129 21.00 -10.19 5.32
C LYS A 129 20.96 -8.67 5.42
N ILE A 130 20.47 -8.16 6.55
CA ILE A 130 20.47 -6.74 6.89
C ILE A 130 21.32 -6.54 8.13
N ASP A 131 22.26 -5.60 8.08
CA ASP A 131 22.90 -5.06 9.27
C ASP A 131 21.95 -4.09 9.95
N VAL A 132 21.42 -4.49 11.11
CA VAL A 132 20.47 -3.70 11.89
C VAL A 132 21.16 -2.51 12.55
N ALA A 133 22.43 -2.63 12.96
CA ALA A 133 23.14 -1.54 13.61
C ALA A 133 23.32 -0.36 12.65
N GLU A 134 23.60 -0.65 11.38
CA GLU A 134 23.72 0.36 10.32
C GLU A 134 22.40 1.09 10.03
N LEU A 135 21.23 0.49 10.30
CA LEU A 135 19.92 1.15 10.12
C LEU A 135 19.64 2.24 11.16
N TYR A 136 20.29 2.17 12.33
CA TYR A 136 20.14 3.17 13.40
C TYR A 136 21.25 4.21 13.41
N ARG A 137 22.23 4.11 12.49
CA ARG A 137 23.28 5.12 12.34
C ARG A 137 22.75 6.35 11.61
N SER A 138 23.46 7.47 11.79
CA SER A 138 23.22 8.68 11.00
C SER A 138 23.31 8.34 9.50
N PRO A 139 22.45 8.90 8.65
CA PRO A 139 22.52 8.69 7.20
C PRO A 139 23.89 9.02 6.58
N GLU A 140 24.64 9.95 7.20
CA GLU A 140 25.99 10.34 6.78
C GLU A 140 27.05 9.25 7.02
N THR A 141 26.83 8.38 8.00
CA THR A 141 27.79 7.35 8.43
C THR A 141 27.29 5.92 8.20
N SER A 142 26.01 5.77 7.86
CA SER A 142 25.40 4.48 7.56
C SER A 142 25.87 3.95 6.22
N ALA A 143 26.16 2.64 6.16
CA ALA A 143 26.42 1.94 4.91
C ALA A 143 25.24 1.99 3.92
N TYR A 144 24.03 2.31 4.38
CA TYR A 144 22.83 2.46 3.55
C TYR A 144 22.67 3.86 2.96
N GLY A 145 23.35 4.86 3.51
CA GLY A 145 23.17 6.27 3.15
C GLY A 145 21.78 6.82 3.46
N ASP A 146 21.53 8.04 3.01
CA ASP A 146 20.24 8.72 3.18
C ASP A 146 19.24 8.37 2.07
N ILE A 147 19.69 8.44 0.81
CA ILE A 147 18.84 8.22 -0.37
C ILE A 147 19.47 7.18 -1.29
N ASN A 148 18.74 6.09 -1.53
CA ASN A 148 19.07 5.12 -2.55
C ASN A 148 18.50 5.55 -3.91
N TRP A 149 19.27 6.33 -4.67
CA TRP A 149 18.86 6.82 -5.99
C TRP A 149 18.55 5.69 -6.98
N ALA A 150 19.24 4.55 -6.92
CA ALA A 150 18.91 3.39 -7.73
C ALA A 150 17.50 2.87 -7.42
N GLY A 151 17.11 2.87 -6.13
CA GLY A 151 15.76 2.53 -5.68
C GLY A 151 14.72 3.54 -6.17
N MET A 152 15.02 4.84 -6.10
CA MET A 152 14.11 5.90 -6.57
C MET A 152 13.87 5.84 -8.08
N VAL A 153 14.93 5.73 -8.88
CA VAL A 153 14.81 5.59 -10.34
C VAL A 153 14.02 4.32 -10.70
N ALA A 154 14.31 3.21 -10.03
CA ALA A 154 13.58 1.96 -10.24
C ALA A 154 12.10 2.06 -9.87
N PHE A 155 11.77 2.72 -8.76
CA PHE A 155 10.40 2.97 -8.34
C PHE A 155 9.63 3.78 -9.39
N PHE A 156 10.18 4.90 -9.88
CA PHE A 156 9.52 5.70 -10.91
C PHE A 156 9.44 4.98 -12.26
N ALA A 157 10.45 4.20 -12.63
CA ALA A 157 10.39 3.38 -13.84
C ALA A 157 9.27 2.34 -13.77
N GLY A 158 9.11 1.68 -12.62
CA GLY A 158 8.01 0.75 -12.39
C GLY A 158 6.65 1.44 -12.32
N LEU A 159 6.56 2.66 -11.75
CA LEU A 159 5.33 3.46 -11.73
C LEU A 159 4.85 3.79 -13.14
N VAL A 160 5.76 4.26 -14.00
CA VAL A 160 5.45 4.54 -15.41
C VAL A 160 5.06 3.26 -16.15
N ALA A 161 5.80 2.16 -15.95
CA ALA A 161 5.49 0.89 -16.57
C ALA A 161 4.12 0.35 -16.15
N GLY A 162 3.79 0.43 -14.85
CA GLY A 162 2.50 0.04 -14.30
C GLY A 162 1.36 0.86 -14.89
N TRP A 163 1.51 2.20 -14.89
CA TRP A 163 0.52 3.12 -15.44
C TRP A 163 0.25 2.87 -16.94
N LEU A 164 1.27 2.52 -17.72
CA LEU A 164 1.10 2.23 -19.15
C LEU A 164 0.16 1.03 -19.44
N VAL A 165 0.06 0.09 -18.50
CA VAL A 165 -0.76 -1.14 -18.60
C VAL A 165 -1.88 -1.21 -17.55
N GLU A 166 -2.21 -0.08 -16.94
CA GLU A 166 -3.32 0.07 -15.98
C GLU A 166 -4.65 0.22 -16.72
N ASP A 167 -5.72 -0.37 -16.17
CA ASP A 167 -7.10 -0.15 -16.63
C ASP A 167 -7.96 0.46 -15.51
N GLY A 168 -7.77 1.74 -15.25
CA GLY A 168 -8.59 2.49 -14.31
C GLY A 168 -9.97 2.89 -14.85
N LEU A 169 -10.95 3.08 -13.97
CA LEU A 169 -12.27 3.63 -14.33
C LEU A 169 -12.23 5.10 -14.77
N VAL A 170 -11.12 5.80 -14.55
CA VAL A 170 -10.91 7.20 -14.94
C VAL A 170 -9.92 7.23 -16.09
N GLY A 171 -10.22 7.96 -17.17
CA GLY A 171 -9.37 7.98 -18.38
C GLY A 171 -7.92 8.40 -18.15
N ALA A 172 -7.62 9.14 -17.08
CA ALA A 172 -6.23 9.49 -16.71
C ALA A 172 -5.42 8.31 -16.13
N LEU A 173 -6.10 7.28 -15.62
CA LEU A 173 -5.52 6.04 -15.11
C LEU A 173 -5.63 4.89 -16.12
N GLN A 174 -6.08 5.17 -17.34
CA GLN A 174 -6.09 4.19 -18.40
C GLN A 174 -4.81 4.30 -19.23
N GLY A 175 -3.98 3.28 -19.09
CA GLY A 175 -2.73 3.17 -19.82
C GLY A 175 -2.98 2.93 -21.32
N PRO A 176 -2.21 3.58 -22.22
CA PRO A 176 -2.39 3.41 -23.66
C PRO A 176 -2.12 1.98 -24.13
N ILE A 177 -1.32 1.20 -23.39
CA ILE A 177 -1.06 -0.22 -23.73
C ILE A 177 -2.24 -1.08 -23.29
N SER A 178 -2.84 -0.80 -22.13
CA SER A 178 -4.02 -1.54 -21.66
C SER A 178 -5.19 -1.44 -22.64
N ILE A 179 -5.55 -0.21 -23.04
CA ILE A 179 -6.68 0.05 -23.93
C ILE A 179 -6.44 -0.52 -25.34
N ASN A 180 -5.27 -0.25 -25.92
CA ASN A 180 -5.06 -0.48 -27.36
C ASN A 180 -4.49 -1.87 -27.69
N LEU A 181 -3.83 -2.55 -26.74
CA LEU A 181 -3.13 -3.81 -26.99
C LEU A 181 -3.64 -4.98 -26.14
N LEU A 182 -4.15 -4.70 -24.93
CA LEU A 182 -4.57 -5.74 -23.98
C LEU A 182 -6.09 -5.89 -23.85
N GLY A 183 -6.88 -5.04 -24.53
CA GLY A 183 -8.34 -5.11 -24.51
C GLY A 183 -8.95 -4.80 -23.13
N GLY A 184 -8.29 -3.96 -22.32
CA GLY A 184 -8.73 -3.60 -20.97
C GLY A 184 -8.28 -4.57 -19.87
N ALA A 185 -7.20 -5.34 -20.09
CA ALA A 185 -6.61 -6.13 -19.01
C ALA A 185 -5.69 -5.27 -18.14
N ASP A 186 -5.95 -5.21 -16.83
CA ASP A 186 -5.05 -4.56 -15.87
C ASP A 186 -3.89 -5.49 -15.49
N LEU A 187 -2.68 -5.14 -15.93
CA LEU A 187 -1.43 -5.80 -15.55
C LEU A 187 -0.49 -4.84 -14.80
N SER A 188 -1.02 -3.72 -14.32
CA SER A 188 -0.26 -2.62 -13.69
C SER A 188 0.59 -3.13 -12.53
N TRP A 189 0.03 -3.99 -11.69
CA TRP A 189 0.71 -4.52 -10.52
C TRP A 189 1.91 -5.41 -10.88
N LEU A 190 1.76 -6.25 -11.90
CA LEU A 190 2.77 -7.20 -12.33
C LEU A 190 3.94 -6.48 -13.00
N PHE A 191 3.62 -5.54 -13.90
CA PHE A 191 4.63 -4.72 -14.58
C PHE A 191 5.31 -3.76 -13.59
N GLY A 192 4.57 -3.16 -12.68
CA GLY A 192 5.10 -2.30 -11.63
C GLY A 192 6.14 -3.03 -10.77
N ILE A 193 5.80 -4.21 -10.23
CA ILE A 193 6.72 -5.05 -9.45
C ILE A 193 7.92 -5.49 -10.30
N GLY A 194 7.66 -6.05 -11.48
CA GLY A 194 8.68 -6.65 -12.34
C GLY A 194 9.71 -5.64 -12.82
N ILE A 195 9.26 -4.53 -13.41
CA ILE A 195 10.14 -3.48 -13.95
C ILE A 195 10.91 -2.78 -12.84
N ALA A 196 10.26 -2.43 -11.72
CA ALA A 196 10.95 -1.81 -10.60
C ALA A 196 12.04 -2.74 -10.04
N GLY A 197 11.74 -4.03 -9.84
CA GLY A 197 12.73 -5.00 -9.37
C GLY A 197 13.91 -5.18 -10.33
N LEU A 198 13.64 -5.31 -11.64
CA LEU A 198 14.69 -5.49 -12.65
C LEU A 198 15.59 -4.26 -12.79
N VAL A 199 15.00 -3.06 -12.87
CA VAL A 199 15.76 -1.80 -12.95
C VAL A 199 16.59 -1.61 -11.69
N TYR A 200 16.03 -1.90 -10.51
CA TYR A 200 16.77 -1.80 -9.25
C TYR A 200 18.01 -2.70 -9.22
N LEU A 201 17.87 -3.95 -9.66
CA LEU A 201 18.99 -4.89 -9.73
C LEU A 201 20.02 -4.50 -10.79
N GLY A 202 19.58 -3.98 -11.93
CA GLY A 202 20.46 -3.45 -12.98
C GLY A 202 21.32 -2.29 -12.47
N LEU A 203 20.68 -1.28 -11.89
CA LEU A 203 21.36 -0.09 -11.35
C LEU A 203 22.24 -0.44 -10.13
N SER A 204 21.77 -1.34 -9.26
CA SER A 204 22.53 -1.77 -8.07
C SER A 204 23.79 -2.57 -8.40
N LYS A 205 23.87 -3.21 -9.57
CA LYS A 205 25.10 -3.88 -10.02
C LYS A 205 26.15 -2.89 -10.54
N LEU A 206 25.69 -1.76 -11.10
CA LEU A 206 26.55 -0.70 -11.62
C LEU A 206 27.12 0.17 -10.49
N VAL A 207 26.37 0.32 -9.39
CA VAL A 207 26.82 1.03 -8.19
C VAL A 207 27.40 0.01 -7.20
N THR A 208 28.67 -0.36 -7.40
CA THR A 208 29.43 -1.11 -6.39
C THR A 208 29.71 -0.19 -5.20
N SER A 209 28.87 -0.24 -4.16
CA SER A 209 29.25 0.33 -2.86
C SER A 209 30.43 -0.48 -2.31
N PRO A 210 31.50 0.18 -1.81
CA PRO A 210 32.60 -0.52 -1.17
C PRO A 210 32.06 -1.28 0.04
N SER A 211 32.15 -2.60 0.02
CA SER A 211 31.83 -3.43 1.16
C SER A 211 32.89 -3.19 2.24
N SER A 212 32.60 -2.36 3.25
CA SER A 212 33.36 -2.38 4.50
C SER A 212 32.92 -3.59 5.33
N VAL A 213 33.39 -4.78 4.94
CA VAL A 213 33.44 -5.92 5.84
C VAL A 213 34.55 -5.61 6.85
N VAL A 214 34.19 -4.90 7.93
CA VAL A 214 35.03 -4.83 9.13
C VAL A 214 34.35 -5.63 10.22
N ALA A 215 34.72 -6.90 10.31
CA ALA A 215 34.83 -7.64 11.57
C ALA A 215 35.77 -8.84 11.35
N SER A 216 37.02 -8.53 11.03
CA SER A 216 38.16 -9.33 11.48
C SER A 216 38.53 -8.79 12.87
N SER A 217 38.86 -9.70 13.79
CA SER A 217 39.38 -9.49 15.16
C SER A 217 38.38 -9.11 16.27
N ALA A 218 37.63 -10.10 16.74
CA ALA A 218 37.63 -10.43 18.17
C ALA A 218 38.16 -11.87 18.24
N GLY A 219 39.42 -12.13 18.58
CA GLY A 219 40.01 -11.78 19.87
C GLY A 219 40.01 -13.06 20.68
N SER A 220 41.16 -13.74 20.64
CA SER A 220 41.62 -14.93 21.37
C SER A 220 41.16 -15.04 22.82
#